data_AF-A0A7W6DSF6-F1
#
_entry.id   AF-A0A7W6DSF6-F1
#
_cell.length_a   1.000
_cell.length_b   1.000
_cell.length_c   1.000
_cell.angle_alpha   90.00
_cell.angle_beta   90.00
_cell.angle_gamma   90.00
#
_symmetry.space_group_name_H-M   'P 1'
#
loop_
_entity.id
_entity.type
_entity.pdbx_description
1 polymer ?
#
loop_
_entity_poly.entity_id
_entity_poly.type
_entity_poly.pdbx_seq_one_letter_code
_entity_poly.pdbx_strand_id
1 'polypeptide(L)'
;MLTSFLKRRLGRFAANDRGYISTEAVIVLPVMLWLFGAGWVYFDAFHQQSVNQKANYVIGDMISRETDGVSSTYIDNAFNLLTTLTKSDSAITDMRTAVVEYSSRRDRWSVVWSEQRGDAMSGVASALTDADLVSFGDRLPPAMDNQQLVLVETWEDWEPAFDIGIGAFQIRTYSFTAPRYAPQIPFAGNDTGGGGSSSSDDDDTGNGNGWGNPWYGNWPGRGNGWGRS
;
A
#
# COMPACT_ATOMS: atom_id res chain seq x y z
N MET A 1 -13.33 42.77 26.23
CA MET A 1 -13.99 43.95 25.63
C MET A 1 -14.28 43.79 24.14
N LEU A 2 -13.41 43.14 23.34
CA LEU A 2 -13.67 42.85 21.92
C LEU A 2 -14.90 41.94 21.68
N THR A 3 -15.05 40.92 22.51
CA THR A 3 -16.11 39.90 22.42
C THR A 3 -17.51 40.45 22.68
N SER A 4 -17.65 41.41 23.61
CA SER A 4 -18.94 42.07 23.89
C SER A 4 -19.33 43.05 22.79
N PHE A 5 -18.35 43.69 22.15
CA PHE A 5 -18.57 44.59 21.01
C PHE A 5 -19.01 43.81 19.77
N LEU A 6 -18.36 42.67 19.48
CA LEU A 6 -18.76 41.75 18.43
C LEU A 6 -20.17 41.21 18.66
N LYS A 7 -20.48 40.69 19.85
CA LYS A 7 -21.82 40.18 20.20
C LYS A 7 -22.91 41.23 20.01
N ARG A 8 -22.65 42.49 20.39
CA ARG A 8 -23.62 43.59 20.29
C ARG A 8 -23.83 44.07 18.85
N ARG A 9 -22.81 43.96 17.98
CA ARG A 9 -22.96 44.20 16.53
C ARG A 9 -23.68 43.05 15.84
N LEU A 10 -23.36 41.80 16.16
CA LEU A 10 -24.03 40.60 15.63
C LEU A 10 -25.52 40.58 16.00
N GLY A 11 -25.87 40.90 17.26
CA GLY A 11 -27.27 40.97 17.69
C GLY A 11 -28.05 42.13 17.05
N ARG A 12 -27.38 43.24 16.71
CA ARG A 12 -27.99 44.38 16.00
C ARG A 12 -28.12 44.14 14.50
N PHE A 13 -27.23 43.31 13.94
CA PHE A 13 -27.29 42.85 12.55
C PHE A 13 -28.47 41.88 12.35
N ALA A 14 -28.64 40.90 13.24
CA ALA A 14 -29.76 39.96 13.20
C ALA A 14 -31.15 40.61 13.42
N ALA A 15 -31.21 41.82 13.97
CA ALA A 15 -32.47 42.53 14.28
C ALA A 15 -32.83 43.65 13.27
N ASN A 16 -32.05 43.84 12.21
CA ASN A 16 -32.28 44.92 11.22
C ASN A 16 -32.67 44.37 9.85
N ASP A 17 -33.98 44.36 9.55
CA ASP A 17 -34.54 44.01 8.22
C ASP A 17 -34.41 45.12 7.15
N ARG A 18 -33.61 46.17 7.41
CA ARG A 18 -33.44 47.33 6.51
C ARG A 18 -32.03 47.43 5.90
N GLY A 19 -31.24 46.36 6.00
CA GLY A 19 -29.91 46.29 5.38
C GLY A 19 -30.00 46.23 3.86
N TYR A 20 -29.29 47.12 3.17
CA TYR A 20 -29.14 47.04 1.72
C TYR A 20 -28.48 45.69 1.38
N ILE A 21 -29.17 44.84 0.60
CA ILE A 21 -28.74 43.49 0.15
C ILE A 21 -27.25 43.46 -0.25
N SER A 22 -26.76 44.52 -0.88
CA SER A 22 -25.35 44.64 -1.29
C SER A 22 -24.35 44.62 -0.13
N THR A 23 -24.69 45.21 1.03
CA THR A 23 -23.78 45.27 2.19
C THR A 23 -23.71 43.92 2.91
N GLU A 24 -24.85 43.23 3.01
CA GLU A 24 -24.90 41.88 3.57
C GLU A 24 -24.13 40.88 2.69
N ALA A 25 -24.32 40.96 1.36
CA ALA A 25 -23.60 40.13 0.41
C ALA A 25 -22.07 40.28 0.51
N VAL A 26 -21.56 41.50 0.69
CA VAL A 26 -20.11 41.76 0.83
C VAL A 26 -19.51 41.07 2.06
N ILE A 27 -20.27 40.86 3.13
CA ILE A 27 -19.80 40.21 4.36
C ILE A 27 -20.02 38.70 4.30
N VAL A 28 -21.17 38.25 3.81
CA VAL A 28 -21.54 36.82 3.79
C VAL A 28 -20.77 36.05 2.72
N LEU A 29 -20.59 36.63 1.53
CA LEU A 29 -19.92 35.97 0.40
C LEU A 29 -18.51 35.45 0.73
N PRO A 30 -17.58 36.24 1.30
CA PRO A 30 -16.25 35.71 1.64
C PRO A 30 -16.29 34.59 2.68
N VAL A 31 -17.21 34.67 3.65
CA VAL A 31 -17.40 33.60 4.65
C VAL A 31 -17.94 32.33 3.98
N MET A 32 -18.90 32.45 3.07
CA MET A 32 -19.43 31.32 2.29
C MET A 32 -18.35 30.66 1.43
N LEU A 33 -17.54 31.46 0.73
CA LEU A 33 -16.43 30.94 -0.08
C LEU A 33 -15.40 30.22 0.79
N TRP A 34 -15.06 30.77 1.96
CA TRP A 34 -14.15 30.12 2.90
C TRP A 34 -14.73 28.79 3.41
N LEU A 35 -16.01 28.75 3.81
CA LEU A 35 -16.67 27.52 4.24
C LEU A 35 -16.76 26.47 3.14
N PHE A 36 -17.00 26.89 1.90
CA PHE A 36 -17.00 26.00 0.74
C PHE A 36 -15.60 25.40 0.51
N GLY A 37 -14.55 26.23 0.53
CA GLY A 37 -13.17 25.77 0.41
C GLY A 37 -12.79 24.81 1.53
N ALA A 38 -13.11 25.14 2.78
CA ALA A 38 -12.89 24.26 3.92
C ALA A 38 -13.61 22.92 3.74
N GLY A 39 -14.91 22.94 3.41
CA GLY A 39 -15.69 21.72 3.19
C GLY A 39 -15.12 20.85 2.07
N TRP A 40 -14.64 21.45 0.97
CA TRP A 40 -14.02 20.73 -0.12
C TRP A 40 -12.70 20.06 0.28
N VAL A 41 -11.82 20.77 0.98
CA VAL A 41 -10.53 20.22 1.46
C VAL A 41 -10.76 19.09 2.47
N TYR A 42 -11.71 19.24 3.40
CA TYR A 42 -12.07 18.16 4.32
C TYR A 42 -12.63 16.94 3.58
N PHE A 43 -13.54 17.15 2.64
CA PHE A 43 -14.09 16.07 1.84
C PHE A 43 -13.00 15.31 1.09
N ASP A 44 -12.06 16.03 0.46
CA ASP A 44 -10.93 15.45 -0.24
C ASP A 44 -10.07 14.59 0.68
N ALA A 45 -9.65 15.11 1.83
CA ALA A 45 -8.86 14.36 2.81
C ALA A 45 -9.55 13.05 3.25
N PHE A 46 -10.85 13.11 3.60
CA PHE A 46 -11.61 11.92 3.99
C PHE A 46 -11.83 10.94 2.83
N HIS A 47 -11.98 11.46 1.61
CA HIS A 47 -12.08 10.63 0.41
C HIS A 47 -10.78 9.86 0.20
N GLN A 48 -9.63 10.53 0.24
CA GLN A 48 -8.32 9.90 0.07
C GLN A 48 -8.03 8.87 1.17
N GLN A 49 -8.35 9.16 2.45
CA GLN A 49 -8.26 8.18 3.54
C GLN A 49 -9.11 6.94 3.27
N SER A 50 -10.34 7.12 2.79
CA SER A 50 -11.27 6.02 2.51
C SER A 50 -10.80 5.15 1.33
N VAL A 51 -10.24 5.77 0.30
CA VAL A 51 -9.68 5.06 -0.87
C VAL A 51 -8.44 4.26 -0.44
N ASN A 52 -7.54 4.87 0.33
CA ASN A 52 -6.37 4.20 0.89
C ASN A 52 -6.73 2.98 1.74
N GLN A 53 -7.70 3.13 2.65
CA GLN A 53 -8.19 2.04 3.48
C GLN A 53 -8.72 0.87 2.64
N LYS A 54 -9.50 1.15 1.60
CA LYS A 54 -10.04 0.13 0.70
C LYS A 54 -8.94 -0.56 -0.09
N ALA A 55 -8.01 0.22 -0.65
CA ALA A 55 -6.89 -0.33 -1.43
C ALA A 55 -6.01 -1.23 -0.56
N ASN A 56 -5.70 -0.81 0.67
CA ASN A 56 -4.95 -1.62 1.64
C ASN A 56 -5.62 -2.98 1.92
N TYR A 57 -6.95 -3.00 2.12
CA TYR A 57 -7.69 -4.27 2.27
C TYR A 57 -7.65 -5.13 1.00
N VAL A 58 -7.73 -4.53 -0.18
CA VAL A 58 -7.63 -5.27 -1.46
C VAL A 58 -6.28 -5.96 -1.59
N ILE A 59 -5.19 -5.26 -1.26
CA ILE A 59 -3.84 -5.85 -1.26
C ILE A 59 -3.73 -6.99 -0.23
N GLY A 60 -4.23 -6.78 0.99
CA GLY A 60 -4.24 -7.83 2.03
C GLY A 60 -5.04 -9.06 1.62
N ASP A 61 -6.21 -8.87 1.01
CA ASP A 61 -7.03 -9.97 0.49
C ASP A 61 -6.35 -10.69 -0.68
N MET A 62 -5.69 -9.97 -1.57
CA MET A 62 -4.94 -10.53 -2.69
C MET A 62 -3.81 -11.45 -2.18
N ILE A 63 -2.99 -10.96 -1.26
CA ILE A 63 -1.88 -11.71 -0.67
C ILE A 63 -2.40 -12.92 0.12
N SER A 64 -3.48 -12.76 0.90
CA SER A 64 -4.03 -13.84 1.72
C SER A 64 -4.49 -15.08 0.93
N ARG A 65 -4.72 -14.92 -0.38
CA ARG A 65 -5.17 -15.96 -1.30
C ARG A 65 -4.02 -16.61 -2.07
N GLU A 66 -2.79 -16.16 -1.88
CA GLU A 66 -1.64 -16.80 -2.51
C GLU A 66 -1.37 -18.15 -1.82
N THR A 67 -1.15 -19.18 -2.64
CA THR A 67 -0.82 -20.54 -2.16
C THR A 67 0.65 -20.88 -2.35
N ASP A 68 1.26 -20.30 -3.38
CA ASP A 68 2.67 -20.48 -3.67
C ASP A 68 3.50 -19.37 -2.99
N GLY A 69 4.83 -19.46 -3.07
CA GLY A 69 5.68 -18.44 -2.48
C GLY A 69 5.50 -17.08 -3.15
N VAL A 70 5.29 -16.04 -2.34
CA VAL A 70 5.18 -14.66 -2.81
C VAL A 70 6.56 -14.16 -3.22
N SER A 71 6.74 -13.73 -4.47
CA SER A 71 8.03 -13.22 -4.97
C SER A 71 8.15 -11.71 -4.83
N SER A 72 9.38 -11.18 -4.92
CA SER A 72 9.61 -9.72 -4.99
C SER A 72 8.78 -9.06 -6.10
N THR A 73 8.70 -9.68 -7.27
CA THR A 73 7.93 -9.17 -8.42
C THR A 73 6.43 -9.13 -8.15
N TYR A 74 5.91 -10.08 -7.35
CA TYR A 74 4.52 -10.03 -6.92
C TYR A 74 4.27 -8.79 -6.05
N ILE A 75 5.16 -8.50 -5.10
CA ILE A 75 5.07 -7.32 -4.24
C ILE A 75 5.22 -6.02 -5.04
N ASP A 76 6.09 -5.99 -6.07
CA ASP A 76 6.20 -4.85 -7.00
C ASP A 76 4.86 -4.59 -7.73
N ASN A 77 4.22 -5.65 -8.22
CA ASN A 77 2.93 -5.56 -8.90
C ASN A 77 1.81 -5.17 -7.93
N ALA A 78 1.85 -5.64 -6.68
CA ALA A 78 0.94 -5.23 -5.64
C ALA A 78 1.06 -3.73 -5.33
N PHE A 79 2.29 -3.21 -5.31
CA PHE A 79 2.54 -1.78 -5.14
C PHE A 79 2.02 -0.95 -6.33
N ASN A 80 2.25 -1.41 -7.56
CA ASN A 80 1.69 -0.76 -8.76
C ASN A 80 0.16 -0.76 -8.77
N LEU A 81 -0.45 -1.85 -8.27
CA LEU A 81 -1.91 -1.92 -8.11
C LEU A 81 -2.38 -0.93 -7.04
N LEU A 82 -1.69 -0.83 -5.90
CA LEU A 82 -2.00 0.14 -4.85
C LEU A 82 -2.04 1.57 -5.40
N THR A 83 -0.96 2.01 -6.06
CA THR A 83 -0.86 3.37 -6.61
C THR A 83 -1.91 3.63 -7.69
N THR A 84 -2.26 2.60 -8.47
CA THR A 84 -3.37 2.66 -9.44
C THR A 84 -4.74 2.83 -8.76
N LEU A 85 -4.99 2.10 -7.66
CA LEU A 85 -6.25 2.16 -6.92
C LEU A 85 -6.43 3.48 -6.16
N THR A 86 -5.35 3.99 -5.56
CA THR A 86 -5.34 5.27 -4.84
C THR A 86 -5.28 6.46 -5.79
N LYS A 87 -4.90 6.24 -7.05
CA LYS A 87 -4.58 7.30 -8.03
C LYS A 87 -3.48 8.23 -7.53
N SER A 88 -2.56 7.68 -6.76
CA SER A 88 -1.44 8.40 -6.18
C SER A 88 -0.15 8.16 -6.96
N ASP A 89 0.81 9.06 -6.78
CA ASP A 89 2.14 8.90 -7.34
C ASP A 89 2.95 7.92 -6.48
N SER A 90 3.75 7.08 -7.13
CA SER A 90 4.69 6.17 -6.45
C SER A 90 5.77 6.92 -5.68
N ALA A 91 6.02 8.18 -6.03
CA ALA A 91 6.98 9.06 -5.34
C ALA A 91 6.48 9.60 -3.99
N ILE A 92 5.17 9.48 -3.69
CA ILE A 92 4.56 9.93 -2.42
C ILE A 92 3.82 8.81 -1.68
N THR A 93 3.93 7.57 -2.19
CA THR A 93 3.25 6.40 -1.64
C THR A 93 4.27 5.34 -1.25
N ASP A 94 4.14 4.79 -0.05
CA ASP A 94 4.90 3.63 0.39
C ASP A 94 3.97 2.50 0.83
N MET A 95 4.44 1.27 0.69
CA MET A 95 3.75 0.07 1.10
C MET A 95 4.71 -0.88 1.81
N ARG A 96 4.28 -1.40 2.96
CA ARG A 96 4.97 -2.49 3.65
C ARG A 96 4.04 -3.67 3.77
N THR A 97 4.53 -4.82 3.37
CA THR A 97 3.85 -6.10 3.54
C THR A 97 4.69 -6.94 4.49
N ALA A 98 4.05 -7.60 5.45
CA ALA A 98 4.70 -8.53 6.34
C ALA A 98 3.80 -9.73 6.61
N VAL A 99 4.41 -10.88 6.88
CA VAL A 99 3.73 -12.02 7.49
C VAL A 99 4.27 -12.18 8.90
N VAL A 100 3.35 -12.26 9.86
CA VAL A 100 3.66 -12.43 11.27
C VAL A 100 3.04 -13.72 11.77
N GLU A 101 3.70 -14.41 12.68
CA GLU A 101 3.26 -15.67 13.26
C GLU A 101 3.17 -15.53 14.79
N TYR A 102 2.09 -16.08 15.37
CA TYR A 102 1.93 -16.12 16.81
C TYR A 102 2.47 -17.43 17.42
N SER A 103 3.25 -17.30 18.50
CA SER A 103 3.75 -18.45 19.27
C SER A 103 3.19 -18.43 20.69
N SER A 104 2.37 -19.43 21.02
CA SER A 104 1.79 -19.62 22.35
C SER A 104 2.85 -19.97 23.41
N ARG A 105 3.93 -20.66 23.02
CA ARG A 105 5.04 -21.01 23.93
C ARG A 105 5.77 -19.78 24.46
N ARG A 106 5.80 -18.73 23.66
CA ARG A 106 6.55 -17.49 23.90
C ARG A 106 5.63 -16.30 24.18
N ASP A 107 4.31 -16.54 24.11
CA ASP A 107 3.23 -15.57 24.19
C ASP A 107 3.52 -14.27 23.40
N ARG A 108 3.93 -14.42 22.14
CA ARG A 108 4.27 -13.28 21.29
C ARG A 108 4.12 -13.56 19.81
N TRP A 109 4.00 -12.47 19.06
CA TRP A 109 4.13 -12.44 17.61
C TRP A 109 5.61 -12.30 17.20
N SER A 110 5.98 -12.92 16.09
CA SER A 110 7.28 -12.75 15.41
C SER A 110 7.07 -12.55 13.92
N VAL A 111 7.97 -11.80 13.28
CA VAL A 111 7.97 -11.56 11.84
C VAL A 111 8.55 -12.79 11.13
N VAL A 112 7.80 -13.34 10.18
CA VAL A 112 8.27 -14.41 9.29
C VAL A 112 9.08 -13.80 8.14
N TRP A 113 8.51 -12.77 7.50
CA TRP A 113 9.18 -11.93 6.51
C TRP A 113 8.50 -10.57 6.42
N SER A 114 9.22 -9.58 5.91
CA SER A 114 8.67 -8.26 5.61
C SER A 114 9.37 -7.64 4.42
N GLU A 115 8.60 -7.04 3.52
CA GLU A 115 9.03 -6.39 2.29
C GLU A 115 8.42 -4.98 2.19
N GLN A 116 9.23 -4.02 1.77
CA GLN A 116 8.86 -2.63 1.56
C GLN A 116 8.92 -2.27 0.08
N ARG A 117 7.96 -1.50 -0.42
CA ARG A 117 8.03 -0.80 -1.71
C ARG A 117 7.69 0.67 -1.54
N GLY A 118 8.23 1.48 -2.45
CA GLY A 118 8.18 2.94 -2.37
C GLY A 118 9.48 3.51 -1.78
N ASP A 119 9.87 4.66 -2.33
CA ASP A 119 11.06 5.41 -1.95
C ASP A 119 10.70 6.76 -1.30
N ALA A 120 9.41 7.02 -1.09
CA ALA A 120 8.90 8.32 -0.65
C ALA A 120 9.38 8.63 0.78
N MET A 121 9.28 7.66 1.68
CA MET A 121 9.79 7.74 3.05
C MET A 121 11.04 6.91 3.24
N SER A 122 12.19 7.45 2.82
CA SER A 122 13.49 7.00 3.29
C SER A 122 13.53 7.00 4.83
N GLY A 123 13.30 5.83 5.44
CA GLY A 123 13.42 5.59 6.89
C GLY A 123 12.15 5.26 7.67
N VAL A 124 10.93 5.31 7.10
CA VAL A 124 9.70 4.99 7.87
C VAL A 124 9.08 3.63 7.52
N ALA A 125 9.20 3.20 6.26
CA ALA A 125 8.63 1.93 5.83
C ALA A 125 9.64 0.77 5.83
N SER A 126 10.76 0.87 6.58
CA SER A 126 11.76 -0.21 6.65
C SER A 126 11.13 -1.57 6.97
N ALA A 127 11.77 -2.66 6.52
CA ALA A 127 11.31 -4.01 6.79
C ALA A 127 10.97 -4.19 8.28
N LEU A 128 9.79 -4.73 8.56
CA LEU A 128 9.26 -4.89 9.90
C LEU A 128 10.14 -5.87 10.69
N THR A 129 10.49 -5.51 11.92
CA THR A 129 11.26 -6.36 12.83
C THR A 129 10.42 -6.86 14.01
N ASP A 130 10.88 -7.90 14.68
CA ASP A 130 10.28 -8.39 15.93
C ASP A 130 10.19 -7.29 17.01
N ALA A 131 11.11 -6.33 17.01
CA ALA A 131 11.10 -5.20 17.94
C ALA A 131 9.95 -4.24 17.65
N ASP A 132 9.61 -4.04 16.38
CA ASP A 132 8.52 -3.16 15.96
C ASP A 132 7.15 -3.73 16.34
N LEU A 133 7.00 -5.06 16.35
CA LEU A 133 5.76 -5.76 16.70
C LEU A 133 5.26 -5.46 18.12
N VAL A 134 6.14 -5.05 19.04
CA VAL A 134 5.74 -4.64 20.39
C VAL A 134 4.75 -3.47 20.34
N SER A 135 4.90 -2.57 19.36
CA SER A 135 3.98 -1.43 19.16
C SER A 135 2.61 -1.82 18.60
N PHE A 136 2.47 -3.05 18.09
CA PHE A 136 1.23 -3.59 17.53
C PHE A 136 0.45 -4.44 18.52
N GLY A 137 0.94 -4.66 19.74
CA GLY A 137 0.34 -5.57 20.73
C GLY A 137 -1.15 -5.33 20.97
N ASP A 138 -1.57 -4.07 21.08
CA ASP A 138 -2.98 -3.70 21.31
C ASP A 138 -3.87 -3.80 20.05
N ARG A 139 -3.27 -3.96 18.87
CA ARG A 139 -3.97 -3.98 17.56
C ARG A 139 -4.09 -5.38 16.98
N LEU A 140 -3.23 -6.29 17.40
CA LEU A 140 -3.22 -7.66 16.90
C LEU A 140 -4.38 -8.45 17.52
N PRO A 141 -5.14 -9.21 16.72
CA PRO A 141 -6.23 -10.02 17.23
C PRO A 141 -5.69 -11.19 18.08
N PRO A 142 -6.51 -11.76 18.97
CA PRO A 142 -6.16 -13.00 19.63
C PRO A 142 -5.93 -14.11 18.59
N ALA A 143 -4.89 -14.92 18.79
CA ALA A 143 -4.46 -15.93 17.83
C ALA A 143 -4.18 -17.29 18.49
N MET A 144 -4.28 -18.35 17.69
CA MET A 144 -3.90 -19.71 18.07
C MET A 144 -2.40 -19.94 17.80
N ASP A 145 -1.83 -20.97 18.43
CA ASP A 145 -0.41 -21.31 18.21
C ASP A 145 -0.11 -21.58 16.74
N ASN A 146 0.97 -20.99 16.23
CA ASN A 146 1.42 -21.05 14.82
C ASN A 146 0.42 -20.45 13.83
N GLN A 147 -0.48 -19.57 14.28
CA GLN A 147 -1.35 -18.83 13.38
C GLN A 147 -0.56 -17.69 12.71
N GLN A 148 -0.62 -17.65 11.38
CA GLN A 148 -0.05 -16.55 10.60
C GLN A 148 -1.09 -15.48 10.27
N LEU A 149 -0.64 -14.23 10.20
CA LEU A 149 -1.40 -13.09 9.72
C LEU A 149 -0.57 -12.30 8.70
N VAL A 150 -1.23 -11.87 7.64
CA VAL A 150 -0.71 -10.89 6.70
C VAL A 150 -1.00 -9.50 7.26
N LEU A 151 0.05 -8.70 7.41
CA LEU A 151 -0.01 -7.28 7.76
C LEU A 151 0.35 -6.47 6.52
N VAL A 152 -0.56 -5.62 6.10
CA VAL A 152 -0.31 -4.64 5.02
C VAL A 152 -0.43 -3.25 5.61
N GLU A 153 0.62 -2.45 5.46
CA GLU A 153 0.67 -1.04 5.84
C GLU A 153 0.92 -0.20 4.60
N THR A 154 0.24 0.94 4.52
CA THR A 154 0.44 1.91 3.45
C THR A 154 0.55 3.31 4.04
N TRP A 155 1.38 4.12 3.39
CA TRP A 155 1.59 5.53 3.72
C TRP A 155 1.46 6.35 2.45
N GLU A 156 0.75 7.46 2.55
CA GLU A 156 0.61 8.42 1.46
C GLU A 156 0.66 9.84 2.02
N ASP A 157 1.47 10.71 1.41
CA ASP A 157 1.55 12.11 1.81
C ASP A 157 0.44 12.92 1.15
N TRP A 158 -0.41 13.54 1.97
CA TRP A 158 -1.52 14.37 1.53
C TRP A 158 -1.22 15.85 1.76
N GLU A 159 -1.48 16.67 0.73
CA GLU A 159 -1.34 18.13 0.80
C GLU A 159 -2.67 18.83 0.46
N PRO A 160 -3.13 19.80 1.28
CA PRO A 160 -4.35 20.54 1.02
C PRO A 160 -4.19 21.48 -0.18
N ALA A 161 -5.19 21.50 -1.06
CA ALA A 161 -5.23 22.44 -2.18
C ALA A 161 -5.47 23.92 -1.76
N PHE A 162 -6.01 24.15 -0.55
CA PHE A 162 -6.18 25.49 0.02
C PHE A 162 -5.79 25.51 1.50
N ASP A 163 -5.18 26.61 1.95
CA ASP A 163 -4.93 26.83 3.38
C ASP A 163 -6.23 27.20 4.09
N ILE A 164 -6.80 26.20 4.77
CA ILE A 164 -8.02 26.32 5.58
C ILE A 164 -7.75 26.05 7.06
N GLY A 165 -6.48 26.09 7.47
CA GLY A 165 -6.05 25.80 8.83
C GLY A 165 -5.79 24.33 9.14
N ILE A 166 -5.73 23.47 8.12
CA ILE A 166 -5.14 22.12 8.23
C ILE A 166 -3.92 22.05 7.32
N GLY A 167 -2.80 21.55 7.84
CA GLY A 167 -1.55 21.40 7.10
C GLY A 167 -1.48 20.06 6.36
N ALA A 168 -0.44 19.91 5.53
CA ALA A 168 -0.10 18.61 4.97
C ALA A 168 0.13 17.58 6.08
N PHE A 169 -0.33 16.36 5.85
CA PHE A 169 -0.16 15.27 6.79
C PHE A 169 -0.11 13.94 6.05
N GLN A 170 0.36 12.91 6.75
CA GLN A 170 0.45 11.58 6.18
C GLN A 170 -0.79 10.73 6.49
N ILE A 171 -1.35 10.15 5.44
CA ILE A 171 -2.38 9.13 5.54
C ILE A 171 -1.69 7.78 5.76
N ARG A 172 -1.76 7.25 6.98
CA ARG A 172 -1.29 5.90 7.31
C ARG A 172 -2.47 4.96 7.48
N THR A 173 -2.40 3.83 6.79
CA THR A 173 -3.41 2.78 6.82
C THR A 173 -2.75 1.45 7.13
N TYR A 174 -3.47 0.57 7.84
CA TYR A 174 -3.05 -0.80 8.05
C TYR A 174 -4.25 -1.76 8.00
N SER A 175 -3.98 -3.02 7.67
CA SER A 175 -4.95 -4.12 7.79
C SER A 175 -4.26 -5.42 8.20
N PHE A 176 -5.04 -6.29 8.83
CA PHE A 176 -4.65 -7.66 9.17
C PHE A 176 -5.58 -8.64 8.48
N THR A 177 -5.02 -9.60 7.77
CA THR A 177 -5.79 -10.63 7.07
C THR A 177 -5.18 -12.00 7.31
N ALA A 178 -5.99 -12.98 7.74
CA ALA A 178 -5.54 -14.35 7.85
C ALA A 178 -5.38 -14.99 6.46
N PRO A 179 -4.33 -15.80 6.22
CA PRO A 179 -4.23 -16.62 5.02
C PRO A 179 -5.48 -17.49 4.83
N ARG A 180 -5.98 -17.55 3.59
CA ARG A 180 -7.28 -18.18 3.28
C ARG A 180 -7.16 -19.60 2.75
N TYR A 181 -6.10 -19.91 1.99
CA TYR A 181 -5.99 -21.17 1.24
C TYR A 181 -4.83 -22.06 1.69
N ALA A 182 -3.74 -21.48 2.18
CA ALA A 182 -2.62 -22.20 2.76
C ALA A 182 -2.39 -21.71 4.20
N PRO A 183 -1.89 -22.59 5.11
CA PRO A 183 -1.60 -22.19 6.49
C PRO A 183 -0.41 -21.23 6.59
N GLN A 184 0.43 -21.18 5.56
CA GLN A 184 1.60 -20.32 5.50
C GLN A 184 1.73 -19.64 4.15
N ILE A 185 2.34 -18.46 4.14
CA ILE A 185 2.68 -17.72 2.92
C ILE A 185 4.20 -17.51 2.92
N PRO A 186 4.98 -18.41 2.28
CA PRO A 186 6.42 -18.26 2.21
C PRO A 186 6.80 -17.13 1.23
N PHE A 187 7.97 -16.52 1.43
CA PHE A 187 8.53 -15.56 0.48
C PHE A 187 9.49 -16.27 -0.49
N ALA A 188 9.15 -16.28 -1.78
CA ALA A 188 9.96 -16.90 -2.83
C ALA A 188 11.23 -16.07 -3.06
N GLY A 189 12.37 -16.62 -2.61
CA GLY A 189 13.68 -15.97 -2.59
C GLY A 189 14.48 -16.26 -1.32
N ASN A 190 13.82 -16.72 -0.25
CA ASN A 190 14.46 -17.33 0.90
C ASN A 190 14.10 -18.81 0.93
N ASP A 191 14.91 -19.64 0.28
CA ASP A 191 14.93 -21.08 0.49
C ASP A 191 15.34 -21.38 1.94
N THR A 192 14.40 -21.24 2.87
CA THR A 192 14.49 -21.88 4.18
C THR A 192 14.02 -23.32 3.98
N GLY A 193 15.00 -24.18 3.75
CA GLY A 193 14.82 -25.54 3.27
C GLY A 193 13.84 -26.39 4.06
N GLY A 194 12.86 -26.95 3.33
CA GLY A 194 12.35 -28.28 3.60
C GLY A 194 13.20 -29.28 2.82
N GLY A 195 14.13 -29.96 3.51
CA GLY A 195 15.01 -30.95 2.91
C GLY A 195 14.24 -32.14 2.34
N GLY A 196 14.27 -32.27 1.02
CA GLY A 196 13.97 -33.50 0.29
C GLY A 196 15.15 -33.82 -0.63
N SER A 197 16.17 -34.47 -0.08
CA SER A 197 17.26 -35.04 -0.88
C SER A 197 16.71 -36.24 -1.66
N SER A 198 16.39 -36.04 -2.93
CA SER A 198 16.37 -37.14 -3.90
C SER A 198 17.67 -37.09 -4.70
N SER A 199 18.66 -37.82 -4.20
CA SER A 199 19.76 -38.29 -5.03
C SER A 199 19.15 -39.19 -6.11
N SER A 200 19.33 -38.83 -7.37
CA SER A 200 19.23 -39.76 -8.48
C SER A 200 20.58 -39.74 -9.17
N ASP A 201 21.47 -40.57 -8.64
CA ASP A 201 22.52 -41.19 -9.42
C ASP A 201 21.81 -42.09 -10.44
N ASP A 202 21.89 -41.74 -11.72
CA ASP A 202 21.63 -42.66 -12.81
C ASP A 202 22.71 -42.42 -13.89
N ASP A 203 23.87 -43.02 -13.64
CA ASP A 203 24.75 -43.49 -14.71
C ASP A 203 24.01 -44.61 -15.44
N ASP A 204 23.55 -44.39 -16.68
CA ASP A 204 23.41 -45.50 -17.61
C ASP A 204 23.82 -45.17 -19.05
N THR A 205 24.62 -46.08 -19.54
CA THR A 205 25.26 -46.16 -20.83
C THR A 205 24.30 -46.66 -21.91
N GLY A 206 24.42 -46.09 -23.11
CA GLY A 206 24.28 -46.89 -24.34
C GLY A 206 23.01 -46.72 -25.18
N ASN A 207 23.28 -46.31 -26.43
CA ASN A 207 22.79 -46.95 -27.66
C ASN A 207 21.33 -46.75 -28.11
N GLY A 208 21.18 -46.08 -29.25
CA GLY A 208 20.44 -46.67 -30.38
C GLY A 208 19.07 -46.09 -30.74
N ASN A 209 19.08 -45.32 -31.84
CA ASN A 209 18.09 -45.29 -32.92
C ASN A 209 16.70 -44.64 -32.71
N GLY A 210 16.46 -43.59 -33.50
CA GLY A 210 15.33 -43.62 -34.44
C GLY A 210 14.31 -42.48 -34.37
N TRP A 211 14.20 -41.81 -35.53
CA TRP A 211 13.04 -41.08 -36.09
C TRP A 211 12.93 -39.57 -35.81
N GLY A 212 13.21 -38.82 -36.88
CA GLY A 212 13.33 -37.37 -36.89
C GLY A 212 12.02 -36.59 -37.05
N ASN A 213 12.10 -35.31 -36.72
CA ASN A 213 11.11 -34.29 -37.03
C ASN A 213 11.57 -33.44 -38.23
N PRO A 214 10.69 -33.15 -39.22
CA PRO A 214 11.15 -32.77 -40.55
C PRO A 214 10.83 -31.33 -40.93
N TRP A 215 11.00 -30.32 -40.07
CA TRP A 215 10.80 -28.93 -40.51
C TRP A 215 11.66 -27.98 -39.67
N TYR A 216 12.86 -27.67 -40.14
CA TYR A 216 13.45 -26.31 -40.12
C TYR A 216 14.72 -26.34 -40.96
N GLY A 217 14.66 -25.69 -42.13
CA GLY A 217 15.75 -25.56 -43.07
C GLY A 217 16.88 -24.69 -42.53
N ASN A 218 18.08 -25.26 -42.59
CA ASN A 218 19.38 -24.65 -42.40
C ASN A 218 19.62 -23.52 -43.43
N TRP A 219 19.98 -22.32 -42.98
CA TRP A 219 20.63 -21.30 -43.83
C TRP A 219 21.96 -20.89 -43.19
N PRO A 220 23.09 -20.99 -43.93
CA PRO A 220 24.41 -20.70 -43.41
C PRO A 220 24.86 -19.26 -43.70
N GLY A 221 25.84 -18.81 -42.93
CA GLY A 221 27.00 -18.15 -43.53
C GLY A 221 27.07 -16.63 -43.46
N ARG A 222 28.09 -16.18 -42.71
CA ARG A 222 28.69 -14.85 -42.68
C ARG A 222 29.05 -14.33 -44.08
N GLY A 223 29.02 -13.00 -44.23
CA GLY A 223 29.73 -12.30 -45.30
C GLY A 223 29.53 -10.78 -45.26
N ASN A 224 30.49 -10.07 -44.66
CA ASN A 224 30.61 -8.61 -44.73
C ASN A 224 30.87 -8.16 -46.18
N GLY A 225 30.28 -7.03 -46.61
CA GLY A 225 30.74 -6.37 -47.81
C GLY A 225 29.89 -5.21 -48.34
N TRP A 226 30.25 -4.00 -47.90
CA TRP A 226 30.25 -2.72 -48.63
C TRP A 226 28.92 -2.08 -49.06
N GLY A 227 28.75 -0.82 -48.67
CA GLY A 227 27.60 0.01 -49.00
C GLY A 227 27.77 0.92 -50.22
N ARG A 228 26.76 1.75 -50.46
CA ARG A 228 26.83 3.13 -50.98
C ARG A 228 25.41 3.70 -51.14
N SER A 229 25.34 5.01 -50.84
CA SER A 229 24.29 6.02 -51.07
C SER A 229 22.89 5.75 -50.54
#